data_AF-A0A2P8EVT2-F1
#
_entry.id   AF-A0A2P8EVT2-F1
#
_cell.length_a   1.000
_cell.length_b   1.000
_cell.length_c   1.000
_cell.angle_alpha   90.00
_cell.angle_beta   90.00
_cell.angle_gamma   90.00
#
_symmetry.space_group_name_H-M   'P 1'
#
loop_
_entity.id
_entity.type
_entity.pdbx_description
1 polymer ?
#
loop_
_entity_poly.entity_id
_entity_poly.type
_entity_poly.pdbx_seq_one_letter_code
_entity_poly.pdbx_strand_id
1 'polypeptide(L)'
;MHGSDKVPTDEPAPSASTGVRAFLENLTGPSKGGVNWLSDDEGSVFVTRDGELIVGGDQTQQDFAERVATLRWAGDSYAIEAAGKRHVWVNGHRIDAVKLMHGDMIEFEEHGPMSRFRLCQQSFPIKWPIDEILGDALSYARSSRRPLRGRLSTAVGEGLRRMVLQTTVFFRLSVIVALCAILAFGFVLYRNDKAIQARLEQDARTIEAVTVLLSQTREEALSENDLQVLRHQLETRMVLNAERLKTLEHRSDAASRIIAKSASSIAFLQGAFGLRHIESGELLHEVLGPDGQSIMTPFGQPRIEPFGDGPPAEFQFTGTGFLLENGQQLVTNRHVALPWTVGDRVSAFEASGLRPEILKLIAYLPEVPEPIDATLVSASETADVALLTIAPIRFEDRGLELAQSRPRIGDTVFLLGYPTGLKSLIAQAGQGFMEEMIKNDSAGFWTVADELSERRLVRPLASGGIVAQTNSGAILYDAETTVGGSGGPALNRDGQVIAINAAILPEFGGSNIGVPVSHLEDLLSKTADK
;
A
#
# COMPACT_ATOMS: atom_id res chain seq x y z
N MET A 1 -54.78 -16.12 -31.78
CA MET A 1 -55.23 -15.60 -33.08
C MET A 1 -54.18 -14.60 -33.55
N HIS A 2 -53.41 -14.74 -34.62
CA HIS A 2 -53.31 -15.73 -35.68
C HIS A 2 -52.01 -16.55 -35.50
N GLY A 3 -52.12 -17.88 -35.51
CA GLY A 3 -50.97 -18.77 -35.63
C GLY A 3 -50.54 -18.79 -37.08
N SER A 4 -49.30 -18.37 -37.35
CA SER A 4 -48.62 -18.66 -38.60
C SER A 4 -47.97 -20.03 -38.42
N ASP A 5 -48.57 -21.04 -39.06
CA ASP A 5 -48.03 -22.39 -39.13
C ASP A 5 -46.62 -22.33 -39.69
N LYS A 6 -45.63 -22.56 -38.81
CA LYS A 6 -44.27 -22.87 -39.23
C LYS A 6 -44.31 -24.21 -39.93
N VAL A 7 -44.08 -24.21 -41.24
CA VAL A 7 -43.80 -25.41 -42.03
C VAL A 7 -42.72 -26.22 -41.29
N PRO A 8 -42.94 -27.51 -40.98
CA PRO A 8 -41.96 -28.32 -40.28
C PRO A 8 -40.67 -28.43 -41.10
N THR A 9 -39.54 -28.08 -40.50
CA THR A 9 -38.17 -28.28 -41.02
C THR A 9 -37.71 -29.75 -40.97
N ASP A 10 -38.64 -30.68 -41.05
CA ASP A 10 -38.39 -32.13 -41.04
C ASP A 10 -38.99 -32.75 -42.32
N GLU A 11 -38.62 -32.23 -43.49
CA GLU A 11 -38.66 -33.08 -44.68
C GLU A 11 -37.53 -34.09 -44.52
N PRO A 12 -37.83 -35.40 -44.36
CA PRO A 12 -36.80 -36.40 -44.19
C PRO A 12 -35.89 -36.37 -45.40
N ALA A 13 -34.57 -36.46 -45.17
CA ALA A 13 -33.60 -36.67 -46.24
C ALA A 13 -34.14 -37.80 -47.14
N PRO A 14 -34.28 -37.55 -48.46
CA PRO A 14 -34.83 -38.53 -49.37
C PRO A 14 -34.09 -39.86 -49.20
N SER A 15 -34.82 -40.97 -48.99
CA SER A 15 -34.20 -42.29 -48.89
C SER A 15 -33.38 -42.56 -50.14
N ALA A 16 -32.25 -43.29 -50.04
CA ALA A 16 -31.27 -43.54 -51.11
C ALA A 16 -31.82 -44.09 -52.46
N SER A 17 -33.14 -44.32 -52.57
CA SER A 17 -33.90 -44.68 -53.75
C SER A 17 -34.45 -43.50 -54.58
N THR A 18 -34.37 -42.26 -54.11
CA THR A 18 -34.73 -41.07 -54.92
C THR A 18 -33.45 -40.52 -55.54
N GLY A 19 -33.36 -40.48 -56.87
CA GLY A 19 -32.17 -40.08 -57.64
C GLY A 19 -31.78 -38.60 -57.52
N VAL A 20 -31.73 -38.07 -56.30
CA VAL A 20 -31.32 -36.70 -55.96
C VAL A 20 -29.82 -36.53 -56.19
N ARG A 21 -29.45 -35.55 -57.00
CA ARG A 21 -28.07 -35.32 -57.45
C ARG A 21 -27.42 -34.12 -56.78
N ALA A 22 -28.22 -33.14 -56.37
CA ALA A 22 -27.75 -31.94 -55.69
C ALA A 22 -28.86 -31.32 -54.83
N PHE A 23 -28.51 -30.29 -54.05
CA PHE A 23 -29.49 -29.46 -53.37
C PHE A 23 -29.04 -27.99 -53.28
N LEU A 24 -30.00 -27.11 -53.08
CA LEU A 24 -29.80 -25.70 -52.75
C LEU A 24 -30.13 -25.48 -51.28
N GLU A 25 -29.14 -25.08 -50.47
CA GLU A 25 -29.34 -24.67 -49.08
C GLU A 25 -29.70 -23.18 -49.04
N ASN A 26 -30.88 -22.84 -48.51
CA ASN A 26 -31.36 -21.46 -48.43
C ASN A 26 -30.67 -20.74 -47.25
N LEU A 27 -29.77 -19.80 -47.55
CA LEU A 27 -29.00 -19.04 -46.55
C LEU A 27 -29.70 -17.75 -46.09
N THR A 28 -30.57 -17.19 -46.94
CA THR A 28 -31.34 -15.96 -46.67
C THR A 28 -32.76 -16.07 -47.24
N GLY A 29 -33.65 -15.15 -46.85
CA GLY A 29 -35.07 -15.15 -47.26
C GLY A 29 -36.01 -15.84 -46.26
N PRO A 30 -37.32 -15.93 -46.56
CA PRO A 30 -38.33 -16.57 -45.70
C PRO A 30 -38.05 -18.06 -45.48
N SER A 31 -37.52 -18.74 -46.50
CA SER A 31 -37.21 -20.17 -46.48
C SER A 31 -35.81 -20.47 -45.91
N LYS A 32 -35.22 -19.53 -45.14
CA LYS A 32 -33.87 -19.64 -44.55
C LYS A 32 -33.75 -20.88 -43.66
N GLY A 33 -32.71 -21.68 -43.91
CA GLY A 33 -32.44 -22.93 -43.22
C GLY A 33 -33.16 -24.15 -43.82
N GLY A 34 -34.01 -23.94 -44.83
CA GLY A 34 -34.59 -25.01 -45.65
C GLY A 34 -33.64 -25.45 -46.78
N VAL A 35 -33.92 -26.63 -47.34
CA VAL A 35 -33.17 -27.23 -48.44
C VAL A 35 -34.12 -27.53 -49.59
N ASN A 36 -33.76 -27.10 -50.80
CA ASN A 36 -34.48 -27.45 -52.02
C ASN A 36 -33.72 -28.55 -52.79
N TRP A 37 -34.35 -29.71 -52.93
CA TRP A 37 -33.73 -30.90 -53.54
C TRP A 37 -33.77 -30.84 -55.07
N LEU A 38 -32.68 -31.25 -55.73
CA LEU A 38 -32.56 -31.34 -57.18
C LEU A 38 -32.41 -32.80 -57.60
N SER A 39 -33.49 -33.38 -58.13
CA SER A 39 -33.55 -34.76 -58.65
C SER A 39 -33.58 -34.85 -60.17
N ASP A 40 -34.17 -33.85 -60.82
CA ASP A 40 -34.53 -33.93 -62.23
C ASP A 40 -33.41 -33.40 -63.13
N ASP A 41 -33.39 -33.86 -64.40
CA ASP A 41 -32.39 -33.41 -65.39
C ASP A 41 -32.58 -31.94 -65.78
N GLU A 42 -33.79 -31.40 -65.61
CA GLU A 42 -34.12 -30.00 -65.85
C GLU A 42 -35.10 -29.52 -64.78
N GLY A 43 -34.80 -28.37 -64.18
CA GLY A 43 -35.62 -27.75 -63.15
C GLY A 43 -35.68 -26.23 -63.36
N SER A 44 -36.79 -25.63 -62.99
CA SER A 44 -36.98 -24.17 -63.00
C SER A 44 -36.96 -23.65 -61.56
N VAL A 45 -36.25 -22.54 -61.35
CA VAL A 45 -36.22 -21.83 -60.08
C VAL A 45 -37.17 -20.64 -60.15
N PHE A 46 -38.11 -20.61 -59.22
CA PHE A 46 -39.09 -19.55 -59.08
C PHE A 46 -38.85 -18.79 -57.77
N VAL A 47 -39.04 -17.48 -57.81
CA VAL A 47 -39.03 -16.64 -56.62
C VAL A 47 -40.41 -16.00 -56.48
N THR A 48 -41.05 -16.20 -55.33
CA THR A 48 -42.36 -15.60 -55.04
C THR A 48 -42.22 -14.12 -54.71
N ARG A 49 -43.34 -13.37 -54.73
CA ARG A 49 -43.33 -11.94 -54.33
C ARG A 49 -42.85 -11.70 -52.89
N ASP A 50 -42.97 -12.70 -52.03
CA ASP A 50 -42.52 -12.66 -50.64
C ASP A 50 -41.03 -13.04 -50.48
N GLY A 51 -40.35 -13.37 -51.59
CA GLY A 51 -38.93 -13.71 -51.62
C GLY A 51 -38.62 -15.15 -51.24
N GLU A 52 -39.61 -16.04 -51.27
CA GLU A 52 -39.45 -17.47 -51.07
C GLU A 52 -38.99 -18.15 -52.37
N LEU A 53 -38.04 -19.08 -52.22
CA LEU A 53 -37.39 -19.77 -53.33
C LEU A 53 -37.98 -21.18 -53.47
N ILE A 54 -38.56 -21.44 -54.64
CA ILE A 54 -39.21 -22.70 -55.00
C ILE A 54 -38.50 -23.29 -56.21
N VAL A 55 -38.21 -24.59 -56.17
CA VAL A 55 -37.60 -25.31 -57.30
C VAL A 55 -38.53 -26.44 -57.74
N GLY A 56 -38.82 -26.52 -59.04
CA GLY A 56 -39.70 -27.55 -59.59
C GLY A 56 -39.67 -27.63 -61.12
N GLY A 57 -40.35 -28.62 -61.70
CA GLY A 57 -40.42 -28.81 -63.16
C GLY A 57 -41.27 -27.76 -63.89
N ASP A 58 -41.14 -27.69 -65.22
CA ASP A 58 -41.77 -26.66 -66.08
C ASP A 58 -43.33 -26.68 -66.09
N GLN A 59 -43.96 -27.73 -65.55
CA GLN A 59 -45.42 -27.80 -65.36
C GLN A 59 -45.92 -27.11 -64.08
N THR A 60 -45.02 -26.56 -63.27
CA THR A 60 -45.38 -25.82 -62.05
C THR A 60 -45.63 -24.35 -62.38
N GLN A 61 -46.57 -24.06 -63.29
CA GLN A 61 -47.00 -22.69 -63.54
C GLN A 61 -47.93 -22.26 -62.40
N GLN A 62 -47.34 -21.86 -61.26
CA GLN A 62 -48.07 -21.29 -60.14
C GLN A 62 -48.25 -19.78 -60.39
N ASP A 63 -49.50 -19.33 -60.41
CA ASP A 63 -49.97 -17.96 -60.74
C ASP A 63 -49.30 -16.81 -59.94
N PHE A 64 -48.42 -17.10 -58.98
CA PHE A 64 -47.81 -16.14 -58.06
C PHE A 64 -46.28 -16.19 -57.96
N ALA A 65 -45.59 -17.00 -58.77
CA ALA A 65 -44.14 -17.13 -58.75
C ALA A 65 -43.54 -16.90 -60.15
N GLU A 66 -42.57 -15.99 -60.26
CA GLU A 66 -41.90 -15.71 -61.53
C GLU A 66 -40.65 -16.57 -61.68
N ARG A 67 -40.44 -17.13 -62.87
CA ARG A 67 -39.25 -17.95 -63.17
C ARG A 67 -38.02 -17.06 -63.29
N VAL A 68 -37.02 -17.30 -62.44
CA VAL A 68 -35.79 -16.48 -62.36
C VAL A 68 -34.61 -17.18 -63.03
N ALA A 69 -34.54 -18.52 -62.95
CA ALA A 69 -33.45 -19.30 -63.54
C ALA A 69 -33.91 -20.69 -63.95
N THR A 70 -33.18 -21.31 -64.88
CA THR A 70 -33.31 -22.72 -65.25
C THR A 70 -32.04 -23.46 -64.84
N LEU A 71 -32.21 -24.63 -64.22
CA LEU A 71 -31.15 -25.54 -63.84
C LEU A 71 -31.19 -26.75 -64.76
N ARG A 72 -30.08 -27.08 -65.41
CA ARG A 72 -29.97 -28.25 -66.28
C ARG A 72 -28.80 -29.13 -65.87
N TRP A 73 -29.02 -30.42 -65.78
CA TRP A 73 -27.97 -31.39 -65.48
C TRP A 73 -26.99 -31.50 -66.66
N ALA A 74 -25.72 -31.24 -66.38
CA ALA A 74 -24.63 -31.25 -67.34
C ALA A 74 -23.65 -32.41 -67.10
N GLY A 75 -24.18 -33.60 -66.78
CA GLY A 75 -23.44 -34.87 -66.65
C GLY A 75 -22.84 -35.13 -65.27
N ASP A 76 -22.15 -34.15 -64.69
CA ASP A 76 -21.43 -34.22 -63.40
C ASP A 76 -21.88 -33.14 -62.39
N SER A 77 -22.56 -32.10 -62.85
CA SER A 77 -23.14 -31.02 -62.04
C SER A 77 -24.30 -30.34 -62.76
N TYR A 78 -25.00 -29.41 -62.09
CA TYR A 78 -26.01 -28.56 -62.71
C TYR A 78 -25.39 -27.30 -63.34
N ALA A 79 -25.86 -26.92 -64.51
CA ALA A 79 -25.65 -25.59 -65.09
C ALA A 79 -26.88 -24.73 -64.79
N ILE A 80 -26.66 -23.49 -64.38
CA ILE A 80 -27.71 -22.50 -64.15
C ILE A 80 -27.71 -21.48 -65.28
N GLU A 81 -28.89 -21.18 -65.80
CA GLU A 81 -29.13 -20.20 -66.86
C GLU A 81 -30.18 -19.20 -66.38
N ALA A 82 -29.93 -17.90 -66.56
CA ALA A 82 -30.85 -16.84 -66.14
C ALA A 82 -32.05 -16.75 -67.09
N ALA A 83 -33.26 -16.66 -66.54
CA ALA A 83 -34.47 -16.57 -67.35
C ALA A 83 -34.69 -15.13 -67.88
N GLY A 84 -34.39 -14.91 -69.16
CA GLY A 84 -34.78 -13.68 -69.88
C GLY A 84 -34.19 -12.38 -69.30
N LYS A 85 -35.06 -11.46 -68.84
CA LYS A 85 -34.66 -10.12 -68.34
C LYS A 85 -34.21 -10.10 -66.86
N ARG A 86 -34.27 -11.22 -66.14
CA ARG A 86 -33.87 -11.30 -64.73
C ARG A 86 -32.36 -11.54 -64.59
N HIS A 87 -31.83 -11.33 -63.38
CA HIS A 87 -30.39 -11.38 -63.13
C HIS A 87 -30.10 -12.40 -62.02
N VAL A 88 -29.17 -13.29 -62.30
CA VAL A 88 -28.64 -14.26 -61.34
C VAL A 88 -27.18 -13.95 -61.13
N TRP A 89 -26.74 -13.98 -59.86
CA TRP A 89 -25.33 -13.86 -59.53
C TRP A 89 -24.83 -15.17 -58.94
N VAL A 90 -23.70 -15.63 -59.46
CA VAL A 90 -22.97 -16.76 -58.87
C VAL A 90 -21.65 -16.23 -58.34
N ASN A 91 -21.41 -16.43 -57.04
CA ASN A 91 -20.27 -15.90 -56.30
C ASN A 91 -20.06 -14.38 -56.46
N GLY A 92 -21.16 -13.62 -56.61
CA GLY A 92 -21.16 -12.16 -56.76
C GLY A 92 -20.94 -11.65 -58.19
N HIS A 93 -20.78 -12.53 -59.18
CA HIS A 93 -20.70 -12.16 -60.59
C HIS A 93 -22.01 -12.42 -61.31
N ARG A 94 -22.50 -11.46 -62.10
CA ARG A 94 -23.71 -11.64 -62.91
C ARG A 94 -23.42 -12.62 -64.04
N ILE A 95 -24.26 -13.64 -64.16
CA ILE A 95 -24.10 -14.71 -65.15
C ILE A 95 -25.35 -14.81 -66.03
N ASP A 96 -25.13 -15.10 -67.31
CA ASP A 96 -26.20 -15.49 -68.23
C ASP A 96 -26.37 -17.01 -68.22
N ALA A 97 -25.26 -17.76 -68.28
CA ALA A 97 -25.22 -19.19 -68.00
C ALA A 97 -23.87 -19.60 -67.39
N VAL A 98 -23.88 -20.44 -66.35
CA VAL A 98 -22.64 -20.99 -65.76
C VAL A 98 -22.85 -22.41 -65.23
N LYS A 99 -21.82 -23.26 -65.33
CA LYS A 99 -21.81 -24.56 -64.67
C LYS A 99 -21.49 -24.38 -63.19
N LEU A 100 -22.35 -24.87 -62.30
CA LEU A 100 -22.20 -24.73 -60.85
C LEU A 100 -21.17 -25.73 -60.31
N MET A 101 -20.39 -25.29 -59.34
CA MET A 101 -19.46 -26.10 -58.55
C MET A 101 -19.97 -26.25 -57.11
N HIS A 102 -19.61 -27.36 -56.45
CA HIS A 102 -19.97 -27.57 -55.05
C HIS A 102 -19.50 -26.39 -54.17
N GLY A 103 -20.42 -25.79 -53.43
CA GLY A 103 -20.15 -24.65 -52.55
C GLY A 103 -20.42 -23.27 -53.18
N ASP A 104 -20.77 -23.21 -54.46
CA ASP A 104 -21.11 -21.95 -55.15
C ASP A 104 -22.30 -21.26 -54.48
N MET A 105 -22.20 -19.95 -54.33
CA MET A 105 -23.26 -19.12 -53.78
C MET A 105 -24.04 -18.46 -54.91
N ILE A 106 -25.35 -18.67 -54.89
CA ILE A 106 -26.28 -18.18 -55.91
C ILE A 106 -27.18 -17.13 -55.27
N GLU A 107 -27.21 -15.94 -55.83
CA GLU A 107 -28.13 -14.87 -55.47
C GLU A 107 -29.13 -14.66 -56.62
N PHE A 108 -30.42 -14.78 -56.28
CA PHE A 108 -31.51 -14.66 -57.24
C PHE A 108 -32.05 -13.23 -57.16
N GLU A 109 -31.88 -12.45 -58.24
CA GLU A 109 -32.30 -11.05 -58.33
C GLU A 109 -31.56 -10.04 -57.45
N GLU A 110 -31.74 -8.74 -57.73
CA GLU A 110 -31.07 -7.67 -57.02
C GLU A 110 -31.67 -7.54 -55.60
N HIS A 111 -30.97 -8.07 -54.59
CA HIS A 111 -31.39 -8.21 -53.18
C HIS A 111 -32.32 -9.39 -52.83
N GLY A 112 -32.46 -10.39 -53.71
CA GLY A 112 -33.31 -11.54 -53.42
C GLY A 112 -32.64 -12.64 -52.57
N PRO A 113 -33.29 -13.82 -52.44
CA PRO A 113 -32.79 -14.90 -51.59
C PRO A 113 -31.45 -15.46 -52.12
N MET A 114 -30.60 -15.87 -51.19
CA MET A 114 -29.30 -16.48 -51.47
C MET A 114 -29.35 -17.95 -51.09
N SER A 115 -28.88 -18.79 -52.01
CA SER A 115 -28.75 -20.22 -51.80
C SER A 115 -27.32 -20.68 -52.06
N ARG A 116 -26.88 -21.73 -51.36
CA ARG A 116 -25.61 -22.40 -51.64
C ARG A 116 -25.88 -23.73 -52.34
N PHE A 117 -25.21 -23.94 -53.47
CA PHE A 117 -25.30 -25.17 -54.24
C PHE A 117 -24.38 -26.25 -53.65
N ARG A 118 -24.92 -27.45 -53.43
CA ARG A 118 -24.18 -28.59 -52.90
C ARG A 118 -24.46 -29.83 -53.75
N LEU A 119 -23.40 -30.46 -54.25
CA LEU A 119 -23.47 -31.76 -54.93
C LEU A 119 -23.57 -32.90 -53.93
N CYS A 120 -24.48 -33.85 -54.16
CA CYS A 120 -24.65 -35.04 -53.34
C CYS A 120 -23.65 -36.13 -53.76
N GLN A 121 -22.46 -36.17 -53.15
CA GLN A 121 -21.54 -37.30 -53.30
C GLN A 121 -21.73 -38.30 -52.15
N GLN A 122 -22.58 -39.31 -52.38
CA GLN A 122 -22.78 -40.56 -51.61
C GLN A 122 -22.92 -40.57 -50.07
N SER A 123 -22.84 -39.44 -49.34
CA SER A 123 -23.12 -39.42 -47.89
C SER A 123 -23.53 -38.04 -47.39
N PHE A 124 -24.70 -37.96 -46.75
CA PHE A 124 -25.21 -36.76 -46.08
C PHE A 124 -24.60 -36.61 -44.69
N PRO A 125 -23.95 -35.48 -44.35
CA PRO A 125 -23.57 -35.22 -42.96
C PRO A 125 -24.81 -34.86 -42.14
N ILE A 126 -25.14 -35.69 -41.15
CA ILE A 126 -26.21 -35.46 -40.17
C ILE A 126 -25.84 -34.29 -39.21
N LYS A 127 -24.56 -33.91 -39.14
CA LYS A 127 -24.04 -32.79 -38.34
C LYS A 127 -22.89 -32.10 -39.07
N TRP A 128 -22.85 -30.78 -39.02
CA TRP A 128 -21.87 -29.95 -39.72
C TRP A 128 -20.61 -29.72 -38.85
N PRO A 129 -19.40 -29.91 -39.40
CA PRO A 129 -18.15 -29.57 -38.72
C PRO A 129 -17.94 -28.03 -38.70
N ILE A 130 -17.08 -27.56 -37.79
CA ILE A 130 -16.96 -26.13 -37.45
C ILE A 130 -16.31 -25.32 -38.58
N ASP A 131 -15.37 -25.93 -39.30
CA ASP A 131 -14.73 -25.37 -40.47
C ASP A 131 -15.74 -25.08 -41.59
N GLU A 132 -16.75 -25.93 -41.77
CA GLU A 132 -17.84 -25.69 -42.73
C GLU A 132 -18.77 -24.56 -42.28
N ILE A 133 -19.17 -24.53 -41.00
CA ILE A 133 -20.02 -23.44 -40.45
C ILE A 133 -19.30 -22.08 -40.53
N LEU A 134 -18.01 -22.04 -40.21
CA LEU A 134 -17.18 -20.83 -40.32
C LEU A 134 -16.93 -20.46 -41.79
N GLY A 135 -16.72 -21.46 -42.65
CA GLY A 135 -16.61 -21.27 -44.10
C GLY A 135 -17.88 -20.67 -44.70
N ASP A 136 -19.05 -21.11 -44.24
CA ASP A 136 -20.35 -20.56 -44.63
C ASP A 136 -20.51 -19.10 -44.18
N ALA A 137 -20.21 -18.82 -42.91
CA ALA A 137 -20.28 -17.47 -42.36
C ALA A 137 -19.32 -16.50 -43.07
N LEU A 138 -18.10 -16.96 -43.38
CA LEU A 138 -17.09 -16.19 -44.11
C LEU A 138 -17.50 -15.97 -45.58
N SER A 139 -18.02 -17.01 -46.24
CA SER A 139 -18.52 -16.89 -47.61
C SER A 139 -19.64 -15.86 -47.68
N TYR A 140 -20.60 -15.95 -46.77
CA TYR A 140 -21.71 -14.98 -46.66
C TYR A 140 -21.21 -13.55 -46.42
N ALA A 141 -20.25 -13.37 -45.49
CA ALA A 141 -19.68 -12.06 -45.21
C ALA A 141 -18.96 -11.45 -46.43
N ARG A 142 -18.40 -12.29 -47.30
CA ARG A 142 -17.65 -11.87 -48.49
C ARG A 142 -18.54 -11.56 -49.69
N SER A 143 -19.54 -12.38 -49.98
CA SER A 143 -20.39 -12.27 -51.17
C SER A 143 -21.65 -11.44 -50.96
N SER A 144 -22.11 -11.26 -49.71
CA SER A 144 -23.34 -10.50 -49.46
C SER A 144 -23.17 -9.01 -49.75
N ARG A 145 -24.08 -8.47 -50.58
CA ARG A 145 -24.13 -7.06 -50.99
C ARG A 145 -24.83 -6.14 -49.97
N ARG A 146 -25.18 -6.64 -48.78
CA ARG A 146 -25.77 -5.87 -47.66
C ARG A 146 -24.75 -4.96 -46.96
N PRO A 147 -25.19 -3.89 -46.26
CA PRO A 147 -24.27 -2.97 -45.55
C PRO A 147 -23.37 -3.71 -44.55
N LEU A 148 -22.11 -3.26 -44.50
CA LEU A 148 -20.99 -3.92 -43.82
C LEU A 148 -21.25 -4.30 -42.35
N ARG A 149 -21.94 -3.45 -41.59
CA ARG A 149 -22.29 -3.72 -40.18
C ARG A 149 -23.35 -4.81 -40.04
N GLY A 150 -24.36 -4.82 -40.92
CA GLY A 150 -25.47 -5.78 -40.88
C GLY A 150 -25.05 -7.18 -41.33
N ARG A 151 -24.11 -7.29 -42.29
CA ARG A 151 -23.60 -8.60 -42.74
C ARG A 151 -22.69 -9.26 -41.69
N LEU A 152 -21.84 -8.50 -41.01
CA LEU A 152 -20.92 -9.05 -39.99
C LEU A 152 -21.67 -9.57 -38.76
N SER A 153 -22.63 -8.79 -38.25
CA SER A 153 -23.43 -9.21 -37.10
C SER A 153 -24.27 -10.45 -37.41
N THR A 154 -24.83 -10.53 -38.63
CA THR A 154 -25.60 -11.70 -39.08
C THR A 154 -24.70 -12.93 -39.26
N ALA A 155 -23.50 -12.76 -39.84
CA ALA A 155 -22.54 -13.86 -40.01
C ALA A 155 -22.06 -14.42 -38.66
N VAL A 156 -21.71 -13.54 -37.72
CA VAL A 156 -21.26 -13.93 -36.37
C VAL A 156 -22.39 -14.55 -35.57
N GLY A 157 -23.58 -13.93 -35.57
CA GLY A 157 -24.74 -14.43 -34.84
C GLY A 157 -25.22 -15.79 -35.36
N GLU A 158 -25.27 -15.97 -36.68
CA GLU A 158 -25.66 -17.24 -37.29
C GLU A 158 -24.60 -18.33 -37.05
N GLY A 159 -23.32 -18.00 -37.19
CA GLY A 159 -22.22 -18.91 -36.88
C GLY A 159 -22.28 -19.40 -35.43
N LEU A 160 -22.47 -18.51 -34.47
CA LEU A 160 -22.61 -18.87 -33.05
C LEU A 160 -23.88 -19.69 -32.80
N ARG A 161 -25.01 -19.35 -33.40
CA ARG A 161 -26.27 -20.11 -33.25
C ARG A 161 -26.14 -21.53 -33.80
N ARG A 162 -25.58 -21.70 -34.99
CA ARG A 162 -25.31 -23.01 -35.60
C ARG A 162 -24.29 -23.79 -34.76
N MET A 163 -23.27 -23.12 -34.21
CA MET A 163 -22.33 -23.74 -33.28
C MET A 163 -22.99 -24.26 -32.00
N VAL A 164 -23.99 -23.57 -31.46
CA VAL A 164 -24.73 -24.01 -30.25
C VAL A 164 -25.69 -25.16 -30.56
N LEU A 165 -26.37 -25.14 -31.71
CA LEU A 165 -27.47 -26.07 -32.01
C LEU A 165 -27.06 -27.30 -32.82
N GLN A 166 -26.08 -27.18 -33.73
CA GLN A 166 -25.81 -28.17 -34.79
C GLN A 166 -24.44 -28.88 -34.65
N THR A 167 -23.60 -28.50 -33.68
CA THR A 167 -22.29 -29.14 -33.43
C THR A 167 -22.38 -30.42 -32.61
N THR A 168 -21.27 -31.16 -32.55
CA THR A 168 -21.11 -32.39 -31.77
C THR A 168 -21.10 -32.14 -30.25
N VAL A 169 -21.53 -33.13 -29.48
CA VAL A 169 -21.57 -33.07 -28.00
C VAL A 169 -20.17 -32.85 -27.42
N PHE A 170 -19.14 -33.44 -28.03
CA PHE A 170 -17.74 -33.31 -27.61
C PHE A 170 -17.27 -31.85 -27.65
N PHE A 171 -17.60 -31.11 -28.71
CA PHE A 171 -17.25 -29.69 -28.83
C PHE A 171 -17.95 -28.84 -27.76
N ARG A 172 -19.22 -29.11 -27.47
CA ARG A 172 -19.95 -28.37 -26.42
C ARG A 172 -19.33 -28.59 -25.04
N LEU A 173 -18.94 -29.83 -24.74
CA LEU A 173 -18.28 -30.16 -23.49
C LEU A 173 -16.90 -29.49 -23.38
N SER A 174 -16.11 -29.47 -24.45
CA SER A 174 -14.80 -28.82 -24.44
C SER A 174 -14.90 -27.31 -24.24
N VAL A 175 -15.91 -26.65 -24.83
CA VAL A 175 -16.18 -25.22 -24.61
C VAL A 175 -16.58 -24.95 -23.16
N ILE A 176 -17.44 -25.78 -22.56
CA ILE A 176 -17.82 -25.64 -21.14
C ILE A 176 -16.60 -25.79 -20.24
N VAL A 177 -15.76 -26.81 -20.47
CA VAL A 177 -14.52 -27.01 -19.70
C VAL A 177 -13.58 -25.81 -19.86
N ALA A 178 -13.41 -25.27 -21.07
CA ALA A 178 -12.60 -24.09 -21.31
C ALA A 178 -13.15 -22.85 -20.56
N LEU A 179 -14.47 -22.63 -20.59
CA LEU A 179 -15.10 -21.53 -19.86
C LEU A 179 -14.96 -21.68 -18.33
N CYS A 180 -15.11 -22.90 -17.80
CA CYS A 180 -14.87 -23.19 -16.39
C CYS A 180 -13.40 -22.95 -16.01
N ALA A 181 -12.45 -23.35 -16.86
CA ALA A 181 -11.02 -23.09 -16.64
C ALA A 181 -10.71 -21.58 -16.64
N ILE A 182 -11.30 -20.82 -17.57
CA ILE A 182 -11.17 -19.35 -17.62
C ILE A 182 -11.75 -18.70 -16.35
N LEU A 183 -12.93 -19.12 -15.91
CA LEU A 183 -13.55 -18.63 -14.67
C LEU A 183 -12.71 -18.96 -13.44
N ALA A 184 -12.18 -20.19 -13.35
CA ALA A 184 -11.30 -20.60 -12.26
C ALA A 184 -10.00 -19.78 -12.26
N PHE A 185 -9.39 -19.56 -13.42
CA PHE A 185 -8.19 -18.73 -13.56
C PHE A 185 -8.48 -17.27 -13.19
N GLY A 186 -9.62 -16.72 -13.63
CA GLY A 186 -10.08 -15.40 -13.24
C GLY A 186 -10.29 -15.25 -11.74
N PHE A 187 -10.83 -16.28 -11.07
CA PHE A 187 -10.98 -16.30 -9.62
C PHE A 187 -9.63 -16.35 -8.89
N VAL A 188 -8.68 -17.16 -9.38
CA VAL A 188 -7.32 -17.20 -8.83
C VAL A 188 -6.61 -15.85 -8.98
N LEU A 189 -6.70 -15.23 -10.17
CA LEU A 189 -6.14 -13.91 -10.41
C LEU A 189 -6.78 -12.86 -9.50
N TYR A 190 -8.11 -12.86 -9.36
CA TYR A 190 -8.81 -11.93 -8.47
C TYR A 190 -8.39 -12.09 -6.99
N ARG A 191 -8.23 -13.34 -6.53
CA ARG A 191 -7.77 -13.61 -5.17
C ARG A 191 -6.33 -13.13 -4.96
N ASN A 192 -5.44 -13.35 -5.93
CA ASN A 192 -4.07 -12.86 -5.88
C ASN A 192 -4.00 -11.33 -5.91
N ASP A 193 -4.79 -10.69 -6.77
CA ASP A 193 -4.83 -9.21 -6.87
C ASP A 193 -5.27 -8.58 -5.55
N LYS A 194 -6.30 -9.14 -4.89
CA LYS A 194 -6.70 -8.72 -3.54
C LYS A 194 -5.61 -8.94 -2.48
N ALA A 195 -4.90 -10.05 -2.55
CA ALA A 195 -3.81 -10.32 -1.60
C ALA A 195 -2.63 -9.37 -1.79
N ILE A 196 -2.31 -9.01 -3.05
CA ILE A 196 -1.26 -8.04 -3.39
C ILE A 196 -1.67 -6.64 -2.94
N GLN A 197 -2.90 -6.21 -3.21
CA GLN A 197 -3.40 -4.89 -2.78
C GLN A 197 -3.33 -4.74 -1.26
N ALA A 198 -3.74 -5.76 -0.50
CA ALA A 198 -3.66 -5.74 0.96
C ALA A 198 -2.21 -5.61 1.47
N ARG A 199 -1.25 -6.32 0.86
CA ARG A 199 0.19 -6.17 1.19
C ARG A 199 0.72 -4.78 0.87
N LEU A 200 0.39 -4.24 -0.30
CA LEU A 200 0.84 -2.91 -0.72
C LEU A 200 0.31 -1.80 0.20
N GLU A 201 -0.93 -1.89 0.66
CA GLU A 201 -1.48 -0.92 1.62
C GLU A 201 -0.77 -0.98 2.98
N GLN A 202 -0.43 -2.19 3.46
CA GLN A 202 0.30 -2.37 4.71
C GLN A 202 1.76 -1.91 4.60
N ASP A 203 2.43 -2.22 3.50
CA ASP A 203 3.79 -1.75 3.20
C ASP A 203 3.84 -0.22 3.10
N ALA A 204 2.86 0.40 2.44
CA ALA A 204 2.78 1.86 2.33
C ALA A 204 2.63 2.55 3.69
N ARG A 205 1.76 2.03 4.57
CA ARG A 205 1.58 2.57 5.94
C ARG A 205 2.83 2.38 6.80
N THR A 206 3.49 1.24 6.65
CA THR A 206 4.75 0.94 7.34
C THR A 206 5.84 1.93 6.92
N ILE A 207 5.99 2.17 5.62
CA ILE A 207 6.95 3.14 5.09
C ILE A 207 6.64 4.54 5.62
N GLU A 208 5.37 4.99 5.59
CA GLU A 208 5.00 6.32 6.09
C GLU A 208 5.31 6.49 7.59
N ALA A 209 4.95 5.52 8.43
CA ALA A 209 5.20 5.56 9.87
C ALA A 209 6.71 5.57 10.20
N VAL A 210 7.50 4.78 9.49
CA VAL A 210 8.95 4.71 9.66
C VAL A 210 9.64 5.97 9.11
N THR A 211 9.20 6.51 7.99
CA THR A 211 9.76 7.74 7.39
C THR A 211 9.56 8.96 8.28
N VAL A 212 8.41 9.10 8.96
CA VAL A 212 8.14 10.18 9.93
C VAL A 212 9.07 10.10 11.14
N LEU A 213 9.47 8.90 11.58
CA LEU A 213 10.45 8.72 12.64
C LEU A 213 11.88 9.06 12.20
N LEU A 214 12.28 8.56 11.02
CA LEU A 214 13.63 8.76 10.51
C LEU A 214 13.89 10.23 10.13
N SER A 215 12.86 11.01 9.78
CA SER A 215 13.01 12.44 9.49
C SER A 215 13.32 13.25 10.76
N GLN A 216 12.75 12.87 11.90
CA GLN A 216 13.07 13.50 13.19
C GLN A 216 14.44 13.08 13.72
N THR A 217 14.81 11.81 13.57
CA THR A 217 16.14 11.32 13.99
C THR A 217 17.27 12.03 13.24
N ARG A 218 17.01 12.47 11.99
CA ARG A 218 17.95 13.27 11.19
C ARG A 218 18.19 14.68 11.74
N GLU A 219 17.22 15.31 12.41
CA GLU A 219 17.41 16.64 13.02
C GLU A 219 18.42 16.58 14.19
N GLU A 220 18.63 15.41 14.78
CA GLU A 220 19.64 15.18 15.83
C GLU A 220 21.03 14.87 15.27
N ALA A 221 21.17 14.56 13.98
CA ALA A 221 22.47 14.33 13.35
C ALA A 221 23.37 15.57 13.50
N LEU A 222 24.58 15.34 13.99
CA LEU A 222 25.55 16.37 14.35
C LEU A 222 26.17 16.99 13.09
N SER A 223 25.66 18.13 12.61
CA SER A 223 26.41 18.96 11.67
C SER A 223 27.45 19.79 12.42
N GLU A 224 28.67 19.84 11.88
CA GLU A 224 29.76 20.68 12.44
C GLU A 224 29.34 22.15 12.53
N ASN A 225 28.58 22.64 11.55
CA ASN A 225 28.09 24.01 11.54
C ASN A 225 27.07 24.28 12.65
N ASP A 226 26.17 23.32 12.91
CA ASP A 226 25.16 23.43 13.97
C ASP A 226 25.81 23.45 15.36
N LEU A 227 26.88 22.67 15.56
CA LEU A 227 27.65 22.66 16.80
C LEU A 227 28.36 24.00 17.05
N GLN A 228 28.91 24.64 16.02
CA GLN A 228 29.53 25.95 16.15
C GLN A 228 28.50 27.03 16.53
N VAL A 229 27.32 27.01 15.90
CA VAL A 229 26.22 27.92 16.23
C VAL A 229 25.74 27.70 17.65
N LEU A 230 25.50 26.45 18.05
CA LEU A 230 25.03 26.11 19.40
C LEU A 230 26.04 26.55 20.46
N ARG A 231 27.34 26.31 20.25
CA ARG A 231 28.38 26.75 21.19
C ARG A 231 28.37 28.26 21.34
N HIS A 232 28.32 29.01 20.26
CA HIS A 232 28.29 30.48 20.33
C HIS A 232 27.05 31.00 21.07
N GLN A 233 25.89 30.34 20.87
CA GLN A 233 24.69 30.61 21.65
C GLN A 233 24.87 30.29 23.14
N LEU A 234 25.45 29.14 23.49
CA LEU A 234 25.72 28.76 24.88
C LEU A 234 26.70 29.72 25.56
N GLU A 235 27.78 30.11 24.90
CA GLU A 235 28.75 31.10 25.41
C GLU A 235 28.06 32.45 25.68
N THR A 236 27.27 32.94 24.72
CA THR A 236 26.54 34.20 24.85
C THR A 236 25.55 34.14 26.03
N ARG A 237 24.84 33.01 26.19
CA ARG A 237 23.89 32.79 27.29
C ARG A 237 24.58 32.64 28.64
N MET A 238 25.71 31.94 28.70
CA MET A 238 26.50 31.82 29.93
C MET A 238 27.00 33.18 30.39
N VAL A 239 27.46 34.04 29.48
CA VAL A 239 27.87 35.41 29.78
C VAL A 239 26.68 36.25 30.29
N LEU A 240 25.53 36.20 29.59
CA LEU A 240 24.31 36.91 30.01
C LEU A 240 23.81 36.47 31.39
N ASN A 241 23.79 35.16 31.64
CA ASN A 241 23.38 34.61 32.93
C ASN A 241 24.39 34.96 34.03
N ALA A 242 25.69 34.90 33.76
CA ALA A 242 26.73 35.30 34.70
C ALA A 242 26.63 36.79 35.09
N GLU A 243 26.33 37.67 34.14
CA GLU A 243 26.18 39.11 34.37
C GLU A 243 24.90 39.44 35.17
N ARG A 244 23.81 38.72 34.90
CA ARG A 244 22.58 38.77 35.70
C ARG A 244 22.76 38.18 37.11
N LEU A 245 23.63 37.18 37.27
CA LEU A 245 23.99 36.61 38.58
C LEU A 245 24.80 37.60 39.44
N LYS A 246 25.68 38.39 38.82
CA LYS A 246 26.55 39.35 39.52
C LYS A 246 25.80 40.52 40.16
N THR A 247 24.59 40.83 39.68
CA THR A 247 23.71 41.87 40.26
C THR A 247 22.84 41.36 41.42
N LEU A 248 22.86 40.05 41.71
CA LEU A 248 22.00 39.37 42.69
C LEU A 248 22.78 38.60 43.79
N GLU A 249 24.01 39.01 44.08
CA GLU A 249 25.02 38.28 44.88
C GLU A 249 24.52 37.69 46.22
N HIS A 250 23.67 38.37 47.00
CA HIS A 250 23.17 37.79 48.27
C HIS A 250 22.13 36.68 48.13
N ARG A 251 21.39 36.60 47.01
CA ARG A 251 20.49 35.47 46.69
C ARG A 251 21.21 34.36 45.92
N SER A 252 22.35 34.68 45.32
CA SER A 252 23.10 33.83 44.39
C SER A 252 23.83 32.68 45.08
N ASP A 253 24.37 32.88 46.28
CA ASP A 253 25.13 31.84 47.00
C ASP A 253 24.28 30.62 47.37
N ALA A 254 23.03 30.86 47.81
CA ALA A 254 22.11 29.77 48.14
C ALA A 254 21.70 29.00 46.87
N ALA A 255 21.35 29.71 45.80
CA ALA A 255 21.02 29.10 44.51
C ALA A 255 22.18 28.26 43.96
N SER A 256 23.39 28.81 44.00
CA SER A 256 24.60 28.14 43.51
C SER A 256 24.92 26.86 44.30
N ARG A 257 24.73 26.89 45.63
CA ARG A 257 24.88 25.68 46.47
C ARG A 257 23.85 24.61 46.14
N ILE A 258 22.59 25.00 45.95
CA ILE A 258 21.51 24.07 45.60
C ILE A 258 21.78 23.43 44.25
N ILE A 259 22.11 24.23 43.24
CA ILE A 259 22.45 23.75 41.89
C ILE A 259 23.66 22.82 41.95
N ALA A 260 24.74 23.20 42.63
CA ALA A 260 25.94 22.37 42.74
C ALA A 260 25.67 21.04 43.44
N LYS A 261 24.90 21.04 44.55
CA LYS A 261 24.50 19.82 45.26
C LYS A 261 23.64 18.91 44.38
N SER A 262 22.64 19.49 43.72
CA SER A 262 21.64 18.75 42.94
C SER A 262 22.13 18.31 41.57
N ALA A 263 23.16 18.96 41.00
CA ALA A 263 23.70 18.61 39.69
C ALA A 263 24.20 17.16 39.65
N SER A 264 24.78 16.68 40.75
CA SER A 264 25.21 15.28 40.87
C SER A 264 24.04 14.29 40.77
N SER A 265 22.81 14.71 41.00
CA SER A 265 21.63 13.84 40.96
C SER A 265 21.05 13.68 39.55
N ILE A 266 21.47 14.49 38.59
CA ILE A 266 20.85 14.58 37.27
C ILE A 266 21.57 13.64 36.32
N ALA A 267 20.82 12.76 35.65
CA ALA A 267 21.37 11.84 34.66
C ALA A 267 21.06 12.31 33.24
N PHE A 268 22.05 12.21 32.36
CA PHE A 268 21.83 12.24 30.93
C PHE A 268 21.36 10.87 30.49
N LEU A 269 20.20 10.81 29.84
CA LEU A 269 19.63 9.58 29.32
C LEU A 269 19.89 9.49 27.83
N GLN A 270 20.45 8.36 27.40
CA GLN A 270 20.65 8.03 26.00
C GLN A 270 19.99 6.69 25.71
N GLY A 271 19.11 6.66 24.72
CA GLY A 271 18.35 5.46 24.41
C GLY A 271 18.24 5.20 22.92
N ALA A 272 17.94 3.94 22.61
CA ALA A 272 17.44 3.53 21.31
C ALA A 272 16.28 2.56 21.47
N PHE A 273 15.31 2.68 20.58
CA PHE A 273 14.25 1.70 20.43
C PHE A 273 14.23 1.15 19.02
N GLY A 274 13.70 -0.06 18.88
CA GLY A 274 13.50 -0.75 17.62
C GLY A 274 12.02 -0.95 17.36
N LEU A 275 11.71 -1.40 16.16
CA LEU A 275 10.37 -1.80 15.77
C LEU A 275 10.38 -3.31 15.52
N ARG A 276 9.48 -4.03 16.18
CA ARG A 276 9.29 -5.47 16.00
C ARG A 276 8.06 -5.74 15.16
N HIS A 277 8.20 -6.54 14.11
CA HIS A 277 7.07 -6.97 13.30
C HIS A 277 6.23 -8.00 14.07
N ILE A 278 4.93 -7.74 14.21
CA ILE A 278 4.04 -8.50 15.11
C ILE A 278 3.86 -9.95 14.64
N GLU A 279 3.74 -10.18 13.32
CA GLU A 279 3.47 -11.52 12.80
C GLU A 279 4.71 -12.43 12.83
N SER A 280 5.88 -11.90 12.46
CA SER A 280 7.13 -12.68 12.44
C SER A 280 7.81 -12.71 13.80
N GLY A 281 7.54 -11.73 14.67
CA GLY A 281 8.27 -11.55 15.93
C GLY A 281 9.69 -11.01 15.75
N GLU A 282 10.12 -10.72 14.52
CA GLU A 282 11.48 -10.22 14.23
C GLU A 282 11.57 -8.70 14.36
N LEU A 283 12.72 -8.20 14.80
CA LEU A 283 13.00 -6.76 14.72
C LEU A 283 13.15 -6.36 13.26
N LEU A 284 12.85 -5.10 12.96
CA LEU A 284 13.20 -4.55 11.67
C LEU A 284 14.70 -4.23 11.63
N HIS A 285 15.36 -4.65 10.57
CA HIS A 285 16.79 -4.50 10.35
C HIS A 285 17.04 -3.63 9.13
N GLU A 286 18.19 -2.96 9.11
CA GLU A 286 18.64 -2.24 7.92
C GLU A 286 18.91 -3.23 6.77
N VAL A 287 18.58 -2.82 5.54
CA VAL A 287 18.85 -3.60 4.34
C VAL A 287 20.20 -3.18 3.79
N LEU A 288 21.13 -4.12 3.69
CA LEU A 288 22.46 -3.87 3.14
C LEU A 288 22.50 -4.07 1.62
N GLY A 289 23.31 -3.26 0.94
CA GLY A 289 23.67 -3.40 -0.45
C GLY A 289 24.78 -4.43 -0.66
N PRO A 290 25.13 -4.74 -1.92
CA PRO A 290 26.23 -5.64 -2.25
C PRO A 290 27.61 -5.17 -1.75
N ASP A 291 27.73 -3.89 -1.43
CA ASP A 291 28.90 -3.22 -0.86
C ASP A 291 28.94 -3.28 0.68
N GLY A 292 27.93 -3.89 1.32
CA GLY A 292 27.80 -3.96 2.77
C GLY A 292 27.34 -2.66 3.43
N GLN A 293 26.95 -1.64 2.65
CA GLN A 293 26.40 -0.39 3.17
C GLN A 293 24.88 -0.41 3.16
N SER A 294 24.24 0.29 4.09
CA SER A 294 22.77 0.36 4.14
C SER A 294 22.20 1.02 2.89
N ILE A 295 21.25 0.35 2.24
CA ILE A 295 20.54 0.89 1.08
C ILE A 295 19.69 2.05 1.55
N MET A 296 19.91 3.22 0.98
CA MET A 296 19.14 4.42 1.31
C MET A 296 17.86 4.50 0.48
N THR A 297 16.77 4.93 1.11
CA THR A 297 15.53 5.36 0.45
C THR A 297 15.78 6.64 -0.36
N PRO A 298 14.88 7.03 -1.29
CA PRO A 298 14.99 8.29 -2.03
C PRO A 298 15.08 9.55 -1.14
N PHE A 299 14.70 9.45 0.13
CA PHE A 299 14.74 10.52 1.12
C PHE A 299 16.06 10.53 1.93
N GLY A 300 17.00 9.64 1.61
CA GLY A 300 18.30 9.55 2.27
C GLY A 300 18.27 8.87 3.64
N GLN A 301 17.31 7.97 3.87
CA GLN A 301 17.16 7.22 5.12
C GLN A 301 17.47 5.74 4.87
N PRO A 302 18.03 4.97 5.83
CA PRO A 302 18.22 3.53 5.64
C PRO A 302 16.90 2.82 5.36
N ARG A 303 16.90 1.92 4.38
CA ARG A 303 15.78 1.02 4.12
C ARG A 303 15.76 -0.04 5.22
N ILE A 304 14.59 -0.28 5.80
CA ILE A 304 14.42 -1.13 6.98
C ILE A 304 13.36 -2.19 6.67
N GLU A 305 13.66 -3.47 6.95
CA GLU A 305 12.78 -4.61 6.68
C GLU A 305 12.86 -5.69 7.80
N PRO A 306 11.80 -6.51 8.02
CA PRO A 306 11.81 -7.54 9.08
C PRO A 306 12.88 -8.63 8.92
N PHE A 307 13.47 -8.77 7.74
CA PHE A 307 14.50 -9.76 7.43
C PHE A 307 15.72 -9.11 6.76
N GLY A 308 16.01 -7.85 7.10
CA GLY A 308 17.23 -7.19 6.63
C GLY A 308 18.48 -7.89 7.16
N ASP A 309 19.52 -7.98 6.31
CA ASP A 309 20.80 -8.60 6.67
C ASP A 309 21.71 -7.68 7.52
N GLY A 310 21.29 -6.43 7.76
CA GLY A 310 22.02 -5.42 8.52
C GLY A 310 21.76 -5.46 10.03
N PRO A 311 22.30 -4.48 10.77
CA PRO A 311 21.99 -4.32 12.19
C PRO A 311 20.50 -4.00 12.40
N PRO A 312 19.95 -4.26 13.61
CA PRO A 312 18.62 -3.79 13.97
C PRO A 312 18.51 -2.28 13.76
N ALA A 313 17.38 -1.83 13.22
CA ALA A 313 17.13 -0.41 13.04
C ALA A 313 16.95 0.26 14.41
N GLU A 314 17.87 1.17 14.74
CA GLU A 314 17.86 1.91 16.00
C GLU A 314 17.31 3.32 15.82
N PHE A 315 16.21 3.63 16.49
CA PHE A 315 15.69 4.99 16.63
C PHE A 315 16.25 5.59 17.90
N GLN A 316 17.29 6.41 17.73
CA GLN A 316 18.04 7.04 18.80
C GLN A 316 17.28 8.23 19.39
N PHE A 317 17.40 8.41 20.69
CA PHE A 317 16.83 9.55 21.41
C PHE A 317 17.65 9.89 22.64
N THR A 318 17.48 11.10 23.13
CA THR A 318 18.11 11.58 24.37
C THR A 318 17.08 12.20 25.31
N GLY A 319 17.41 12.25 26.59
CA GLY A 319 16.58 12.87 27.61
C GLY A 319 17.34 13.18 28.88
N THR A 320 16.61 13.64 29.88
CA THR A 320 17.13 13.89 31.23
C THR A 320 16.36 13.02 32.22
N GLY A 321 17.02 12.61 33.30
CA GLY A 321 16.33 12.11 34.48
C GLY A 321 17.05 12.53 35.75
N PHE A 322 16.52 12.16 36.90
CA PHE A 322 17.15 12.44 38.19
C PHE A 322 16.94 11.33 39.21
N LEU A 323 17.90 11.18 40.12
CA LEU A 323 17.86 10.20 41.20
C LEU A 323 16.92 10.63 42.32
N LEU A 324 16.16 9.68 42.84
CA LEU A 324 15.45 9.82 44.11
C LEU A 324 16.38 9.59 45.30
N GLU A 325 15.99 10.09 46.47
CA GLU A 325 16.72 9.96 47.74
C GLU A 325 17.19 8.53 48.06
N ASN A 326 16.45 7.50 47.62
CA ASN A 326 16.82 6.10 47.82
C ASN A 326 18.04 5.62 46.98
N GLY A 327 18.52 6.44 46.04
CA GLY A 327 19.74 6.19 45.26
C GLY A 327 19.68 5.04 44.26
N GLN A 328 18.50 4.44 44.01
CA GLN A 328 18.33 3.26 43.14
C GLN A 328 17.33 3.51 42.01
N GLN A 329 16.46 4.50 42.20
CA GLN A 329 15.42 4.84 41.25
C GLN A 329 15.73 6.16 40.57
N LEU A 330 15.54 6.18 39.26
CA LEU A 330 15.66 7.36 38.44
C LEU A 330 14.27 7.75 37.90
N VAL A 331 13.94 9.02 37.98
CA VAL A 331 12.70 9.57 37.45
C VAL A 331 12.99 10.27 36.13
N THR A 332 12.09 10.09 35.18
CA THR A 332 12.06 10.83 33.92
C THR A 332 10.61 10.95 33.43
N ASN A 333 10.40 11.53 32.25
CA ASN A 333 9.06 11.52 31.65
C ASN A 333 8.71 10.14 31.09
N ARG A 334 7.41 9.86 31.01
CA ARG A 334 6.92 8.64 30.35
C ARG A 334 7.34 8.62 28.88
N HIS A 335 7.27 9.76 28.19
CA HIS A 335 7.70 9.81 26.80
C HIS A 335 9.22 9.66 26.61
N VAL A 336 10.05 9.84 27.64
CA VAL A 336 11.49 9.55 27.54
C VAL A 336 11.72 8.05 27.72
N ALA A 337 11.02 7.43 28.67
CA ALA A 337 11.11 5.98 28.89
C ALA A 337 10.39 5.15 27.81
N LEU A 338 9.38 5.74 27.14
CA LEU A 338 8.57 5.15 26.08
C LEU A 338 8.39 6.18 24.94
N PRO A 339 9.40 6.41 24.08
CA PRO A 339 9.39 7.47 23.04
C PRO A 339 8.20 7.46 22.08
N TRP A 340 7.63 6.28 21.85
CA TRP A 340 6.49 6.09 20.96
C TRP A 340 5.14 6.49 21.58
N THR A 341 5.07 6.84 22.87
CA THR A 341 3.80 7.25 23.49
C THR A 341 3.43 8.72 23.23
N VAL A 342 4.27 9.46 22.49
CA VAL A 342 3.98 10.84 22.08
C VAL A 342 3.02 10.84 20.90
N GLY A 343 1.87 11.50 21.06
CA GLY A 343 0.84 11.60 20.01
C GLY A 343 0.25 10.25 19.61
N ASP A 344 -0.19 10.13 18.34
CA ASP A 344 -0.89 8.94 17.84
C ASP A 344 0.04 7.85 17.24
N ARG A 345 1.32 7.87 17.61
CA ARG A 345 2.35 6.97 17.04
C ARG A 345 2.10 5.51 17.33
N VAL A 346 1.63 5.19 18.55
CA VAL A 346 1.31 3.81 18.95
C VAL A 346 0.30 3.20 17.98
N SER A 347 -0.79 3.92 17.73
CA SER A 347 -1.84 3.51 16.79
C SER A 347 -1.32 3.34 15.36
N ALA A 348 -0.37 4.19 14.93
CA ALA A 348 0.25 4.09 13.62
C ALA A 348 1.13 2.85 13.47
N PHE A 349 1.91 2.49 14.50
CA PHE A 349 2.70 1.24 14.49
C PHE A 349 1.80 0.01 14.52
N GLU A 350 0.81 -0.01 15.40
CA GLU A 350 -0.13 -1.13 15.50
C GLU A 350 -0.90 -1.34 14.19
N ALA A 351 -1.37 -0.26 13.55
CA ALA A 351 -2.02 -0.31 12.24
C ALA A 351 -1.10 -0.80 11.10
N SER A 352 0.21 -0.73 11.31
CA SER A 352 1.24 -1.20 10.38
C SER A 352 1.77 -2.60 10.75
N GLY A 353 1.22 -3.24 11.79
CA GLY A 353 1.70 -4.55 12.25
C GLY A 353 3.06 -4.49 12.95
N LEU A 354 3.42 -3.33 13.52
CA LEU A 354 4.67 -3.10 14.21
C LEU A 354 4.44 -2.81 15.70
N ARG A 355 5.37 -3.26 16.53
CA ARG A 355 5.40 -2.99 17.97
C ARG A 355 6.75 -2.39 18.35
N PRO A 356 6.78 -1.19 18.93
CA PRO A 356 8.03 -0.61 19.40
C PRO A 356 8.53 -1.28 20.68
N GLU A 357 9.85 -1.35 20.83
CA GLU A 357 10.55 -1.98 21.96
C GLU A 357 11.84 -1.23 22.28
N ILE A 358 12.11 -0.95 23.57
CA ILE A 358 13.39 -0.38 23.99
C ILE A 358 14.48 -1.41 23.75
N LEU A 359 15.49 -1.06 22.97
CA LEU A 359 16.66 -1.89 22.73
C LEU A 359 17.73 -1.61 23.77
N LYS A 360 17.94 -0.32 24.07
CA LYS A 360 18.96 0.14 25.00
C LYS A 360 18.55 1.45 25.65
N LEU A 361 18.81 1.60 26.95
CA LEU A 361 18.63 2.85 27.68
C LEU A 361 19.73 2.96 28.74
N ILE A 362 20.59 3.97 28.58
CA ILE A 362 21.77 4.21 29.41
C ILE A 362 21.59 5.53 30.14
N ALA A 363 21.96 5.54 31.41
CA ALA A 363 22.08 6.73 32.24
C ALA A 363 23.56 7.06 32.48
N TYR A 364 23.92 8.32 32.21
CA TYR A 364 25.22 8.89 32.52
C TYR A 364 25.07 9.91 33.63
N LEU A 365 25.69 9.65 34.79
CA LEU A 365 25.69 10.55 35.93
C LEU A 365 26.97 11.39 35.96
N PRO A 366 26.92 12.67 36.35
CA PRO A 366 28.11 13.48 36.53
C PRO A 366 29.13 12.80 37.43
N GLU A 367 30.41 12.96 37.10
CA GLU A 367 31.55 12.41 37.87
C GLU A 367 31.65 10.88 37.95
N VAL A 368 30.66 10.15 37.42
CA VAL A 368 30.69 8.68 37.31
C VAL A 368 31.14 8.34 35.89
N PRO A 369 32.33 7.75 35.72
CA PRO A 369 32.83 7.46 34.38
C PRO A 369 32.04 6.33 33.71
N GLU A 370 31.55 5.35 34.47
CA GLU A 370 30.88 4.18 33.90
C GLU A 370 29.44 4.48 33.43
N PRO A 371 29.06 4.06 32.20
CA PRO A 371 27.66 4.06 31.77
C PRO A 371 26.83 3.09 32.62
N ILE A 372 25.59 3.47 32.91
CA ILE A 372 24.71 2.68 33.78
C ILE A 372 23.45 2.28 33.02
N ASP A 373 23.19 0.98 32.91
CA ASP A 373 21.95 0.50 32.29
C ASP A 373 20.73 0.91 33.12
N ALA A 374 19.78 1.56 32.47
CA ALA A 374 18.52 1.99 33.07
C ALA A 374 17.37 1.17 32.50
N THR A 375 16.54 0.60 33.37
CA THR A 375 15.41 -0.25 32.97
C THR A 375 14.10 0.29 33.51
N LEU A 376 13.04 0.22 32.70
CA LEU A 376 11.72 0.72 33.09
C LEU A 376 11.11 -0.17 34.18
N VAL A 377 10.78 0.43 35.32
CA VAL A 377 10.04 -0.22 36.41
C VAL A 377 8.54 -0.01 36.23
N SER A 378 8.14 1.24 36.04
CA SER A 378 6.73 1.62 35.92
C SER A 378 6.60 2.97 35.22
N ALA A 379 5.52 3.15 34.44
CA ALA A 379 5.15 4.44 33.87
C ALA A 379 3.71 4.78 34.26
N SER A 380 3.42 6.06 34.48
CA SER A 380 2.07 6.50 34.79
C SER A 380 1.18 6.48 33.55
N GLU A 381 -0.04 5.96 33.69
CA GLU A 381 -1.02 5.96 32.59
C GLU A 381 -1.63 7.33 32.36
N THR A 382 -1.72 8.16 33.42
CA THR A 382 -2.45 9.43 33.44
C THR A 382 -1.56 10.66 33.39
N ALA A 383 -0.29 10.52 33.76
CA ALA A 383 0.67 11.60 33.78
C ALA A 383 1.95 11.21 33.04
N ASP A 384 2.66 12.20 32.50
CA ASP A 384 3.87 11.97 31.73
C ASP A 384 5.10 11.78 32.65
N VAL A 385 5.07 10.75 33.48
CA VAL A 385 6.14 10.39 34.43
C VAL A 385 6.41 8.90 34.40
N ALA A 386 7.68 8.53 34.48
CA ALA A 386 8.15 7.16 34.54
C ALA A 386 9.26 7.00 35.58
N LEU A 387 9.34 5.77 36.09
CA LEU A 387 10.32 5.32 37.06
C LEU A 387 11.20 4.27 36.39
N LEU A 388 12.50 4.53 36.39
CA LEU A 388 13.53 3.61 35.96
C LEU A 388 14.29 3.09 37.19
N THR A 389 14.86 1.90 37.08
CA THR A 389 15.84 1.38 38.04
C THR A 389 17.20 1.32 37.39
N ILE A 390 18.23 1.59 38.19
CA ILE A 390 19.63 1.47 37.81
C ILE A 390 20.31 0.47 38.74
N ALA A 391 21.12 -0.44 38.19
CA ALA A 391 21.85 -1.46 38.93
C ALA A 391 23.38 -1.20 38.86
N PRO A 392 24.20 -1.61 39.86
CA PRO A 392 23.96 -1.80 41.28
C PRO A 392 24.78 -0.78 42.11
N ILE A 393 24.93 0.46 41.63
CA ILE A 393 25.65 1.50 42.37
C ILE A 393 24.66 2.25 43.26
N ARG A 394 24.97 2.24 44.55
CA ARG A 394 24.25 2.93 45.61
C ARG A 394 24.61 4.41 45.60
N PHE A 395 23.68 5.24 45.15
CA PHE A 395 23.84 6.69 45.06
C PHE A 395 22.98 7.43 46.11
N GLU A 396 22.77 6.86 47.29
CA GLU A 396 21.87 7.43 48.32
C GLU A 396 22.24 8.89 48.64
N ASP A 397 23.53 9.22 48.71
CA ASP A 397 24.00 10.59 49.00
C ASP A 397 23.77 11.60 47.85
N ARG A 398 23.31 11.12 46.69
CA ARG A 398 23.06 11.94 45.49
C ARG A 398 21.58 12.07 45.17
N GLY A 399 20.67 11.45 45.90
CA GLY A 399 19.25 11.52 45.57
C GLY A 399 18.62 12.89 45.87
N LEU A 400 17.55 13.23 45.16
CA LEU A 400 16.75 14.42 45.41
C LEU A 400 15.52 14.12 46.25
N GLU A 401 15.19 15.04 47.15
CA GLU A 401 13.97 15.03 47.94
C GLU A 401 12.78 15.55 47.13
N LEU A 402 11.60 15.02 47.39
CA LEU A 402 10.35 15.49 46.78
C LEU A 402 9.69 16.55 47.68
N ALA A 403 9.17 17.62 47.07
CA ALA A 403 8.48 18.66 47.82
C ALA A 403 7.07 18.20 48.25
N GLN A 404 6.76 18.32 49.54
CA GLN A 404 5.47 17.88 50.10
C GLN A 404 4.29 18.84 49.79
N SER A 405 4.60 20.07 49.39
CA SER A 405 3.59 21.10 49.13
C SER A 405 3.70 21.64 47.72
N ARG A 406 2.56 21.90 47.09
CA ARG A 406 2.54 22.56 45.77
C ARG A 406 3.16 23.95 45.84
N PRO A 407 3.97 24.34 44.83
CA PRO A 407 4.55 25.67 44.78
C PRO A 407 3.46 26.72 44.53
N ARG A 408 3.72 27.94 45.00
CA ARG A 408 2.88 29.12 44.77
C ARG A 408 3.34 29.89 43.55
N ILE A 409 2.41 30.61 42.94
CA ILE A 409 2.74 31.57 41.87
C ILE A 409 3.75 32.60 42.42
N GLY A 410 4.84 32.81 41.68
CA GLY A 410 5.94 33.69 42.06
C GLY A 410 7.07 33.01 42.85
N ASP A 411 6.92 31.74 43.26
CA ASP A 411 8.02 31.00 43.88
C ASP A 411 9.16 30.80 42.88
N THR A 412 10.40 30.85 43.36
CA THR A 412 11.58 30.60 42.53
C THR A 412 11.68 29.12 42.19
N VAL A 413 12.04 28.84 40.93
CA VAL A 413 12.32 27.50 40.45
C VAL A 413 13.71 27.44 39.82
N PHE A 414 14.43 26.35 40.06
CA PHE A 414 15.67 26.00 39.37
C PHE A 414 15.42 24.76 38.53
N LEU A 415 15.70 24.83 37.24
CA LEU A 415 15.55 23.71 36.33
C LEU A 415 16.94 23.18 35.96
N LEU A 416 17.14 21.87 36.10
CA LEU A 416 18.38 21.20 35.71
C LEU A 416 18.11 20.15 34.65
N GLY A 417 19.01 20.02 33.68
CA GLY A 417 18.95 18.95 32.68
C GLY A 417 19.96 19.10 31.55
N TYR A 418 19.74 18.36 30.47
CA TYR A 418 20.60 18.32 29.29
C TYR A 418 19.86 18.86 28.05
N PRO A 419 19.54 20.17 28.01
CA PRO A 419 18.88 20.75 26.84
C PRO A 419 19.76 20.55 25.60
N THR A 420 19.15 20.24 24.46
CA THR A 420 19.76 19.78 23.19
C THR A 420 20.49 18.44 23.26
N GLY A 421 20.39 17.71 24.38
CA GLY A 421 20.97 16.39 24.56
C GLY A 421 22.47 16.37 24.32
N LEU A 422 22.93 15.41 23.50
CA LEU A 422 24.34 15.18 23.19
C LEU A 422 25.03 16.42 22.58
N LYS A 423 24.30 17.23 21.80
CA LYS A 423 24.82 18.45 21.17
C LYS A 423 25.36 19.45 22.21
N SER A 424 24.66 19.63 23.34
CA SER A 424 25.12 20.50 24.42
C SER A 424 26.37 19.99 25.11
N LEU A 425 26.48 18.67 25.31
CA LEU A 425 27.63 18.08 25.97
C LEU A 425 28.89 18.22 25.12
N ILE A 426 28.77 17.97 23.81
CA ILE A 426 29.86 18.20 22.86
C ILE A 426 30.26 19.67 22.84
N ALA A 427 29.28 20.59 22.80
CA ALA A 427 29.57 22.02 22.82
C ALA A 427 30.30 22.46 24.11
N GLN A 428 29.95 21.86 25.26
CA GLN A 428 30.63 22.08 26.54
C GLN A 428 32.04 21.47 26.59
N ALA A 429 32.28 20.34 25.92
CA ALA A 429 33.60 19.70 25.86
C ALA A 429 34.64 20.48 25.04
N GLY A 430 34.18 21.34 24.13
CA GLY A 430 35.03 22.24 23.35
C GLY A 430 35.45 21.70 21.97
N GLN A 431 36.06 22.56 21.15
CA GLN A 431 36.36 22.28 19.72
C GLN A 431 37.26 21.06 19.50
N GLY A 432 38.30 20.91 20.33
CA GLY A 432 39.25 19.80 20.17
C GLY A 432 38.65 18.42 20.42
N PHE A 433 37.53 18.34 21.16
CA PHE A 433 36.90 17.06 21.47
C PHE A 433 36.32 16.41 20.21
N MET A 434 35.52 17.13 19.41
CA MET A 434 34.92 16.54 18.21
C MET A 434 35.96 16.22 17.14
N GLU A 435 36.97 17.06 16.98
CA GLU A 435 38.11 16.80 16.07
C GLU A 435 38.84 15.50 16.45
N GLU A 436 39.04 15.26 17.74
CA GLU A 436 39.64 14.02 18.27
C GLU A 436 38.74 12.80 17.99
N MET A 437 37.43 12.92 18.24
CA MET A 437 36.47 11.84 18.00
C MET A 437 36.39 11.44 16.53
N ILE A 438 36.36 12.41 15.61
CA ILE A 438 36.35 12.17 14.16
C ILE A 438 37.67 11.53 13.73
N LYS A 439 38.81 12.03 14.25
CA LYS A 439 40.13 11.48 13.91
C LYS A 439 40.31 10.03 14.34
N ASN A 440 39.68 9.64 15.45
CA ASN A 440 39.77 8.30 16.01
C ASN A 440 38.68 7.34 15.49
N ASP A 441 37.83 7.77 14.55
CA ASP A 441 36.66 7.03 14.05
C ASP A 441 35.67 6.63 15.16
N SER A 442 35.59 7.48 16.21
CA SER A 442 34.78 7.24 17.41
C SER A 442 33.55 8.16 17.47
N ALA A 443 33.23 8.91 16.42
CA ALA A 443 32.14 9.91 16.42
C ALA A 443 30.71 9.31 16.42
N GLY A 444 30.56 8.04 16.76
CA GLY A 444 29.27 7.35 16.86
C GLY A 444 28.44 7.83 18.06
N PHE A 445 27.11 7.75 17.93
CA PHE A 445 26.15 8.22 18.93
C PHE A 445 26.46 7.71 20.35
N TRP A 446 26.63 6.39 20.51
CA TRP A 446 26.93 5.75 21.78
C TRP A 446 28.34 6.10 22.29
N THR A 447 29.34 5.98 21.42
CA THR A 447 30.76 6.18 21.77
C THR A 447 31.07 7.59 22.26
N VAL A 448 30.41 8.61 21.70
CA VAL A 448 30.62 10.00 22.11
C VAL A 448 30.14 10.23 23.55
N ALA A 449 29.01 9.66 23.95
CA ALA A 449 28.50 9.80 25.31
C ALA A 449 29.38 9.05 26.33
N ASP A 450 29.87 7.86 25.98
CA ASP A 450 30.81 7.10 26.79
C ASP A 450 32.10 7.90 27.05
N GLU A 451 32.72 8.47 26.02
CA GLU A 451 33.91 9.31 26.14
C GLU A 451 33.69 10.58 26.97
N LEU A 452 32.53 11.23 26.81
CA LEU A 452 32.17 12.37 27.65
C LEU A 452 32.04 11.98 29.12
N SER A 453 31.50 10.80 29.40
CA SER A 453 31.34 10.28 30.76
C SER A 453 32.69 9.92 31.39
N GLU A 454 33.53 9.16 30.68
CA GLU A 454 34.86 8.76 31.12
C GLU A 454 35.74 9.98 31.47
N ARG A 455 35.65 11.05 30.67
CA ARG A 455 36.37 12.32 30.90
C ARG A 455 35.70 13.22 31.95
N ARG A 456 34.59 12.80 32.56
CA ARG A 456 33.79 13.56 33.54
C ARG A 456 33.27 14.90 33.01
N LEU A 457 32.91 14.91 31.73
CA LEU A 457 32.37 16.06 31.00
C LEU A 457 30.84 16.04 30.90
N VAL A 458 30.18 14.98 31.35
CA VAL A 458 28.71 14.93 31.49
C VAL A 458 28.28 15.84 32.63
N ARG A 459 27.83 17.06 32.31
CA ARG A 459 27.40 18.07 33.28
C ARG A 459 26.06 18.67 32.87
N PRO A 460 25.06 18.69 33.77
CA PRO A 460 23.77 19.30 33.45
C PRO A 460 23.92 20.82 33.39
N LEU A 461 23.09 21.44 32.56
CA LEU A 461 22.90 22.88 32.56
C LEU A 461 21.79 23.24 33.56
N ALA A 462 21.92 24.41 34.17
CA ALA A 462 20.95 24.93 35.12
C ALA A 462 20.41 26.28 34.63
N SER A 463 19.10 26.46 34.79
CA SER A 463 18.41 27.72 34.56
C SER A 463 17.53 28.08 35.76
N GLY A 464 17.30 29.37 35.96
CA GLY A 464 16.47 29.88 37.05
C GLY A 464 15.27 30.66 36.51
N GLY A 465 14.15 30.54 37.20
CA GLY A 465 12.91 31.23 36.87
C GLY A 465 11.96 31.36 38.06
N ILE A 466 10.71 31.68 37.77
CA ILE A 466 9.59 31.74 38.69
C ILE A 466 8.43 30.86 38.21
N VAL A 467 7.63 30.39 39.16
CA VAL A 467 6.38 29.70 38.88
C VAL A 467 5.34 30.72 38.40
N ALA A 468 4.91 30.59 37.15
CA ALA A 468 3.90 31.44 36.53
C ALA A 468 2.48 30.98 36.89
N GLN A 469 2.23 29.67 36.90
CA GLN A 469 0.93 29.09 37.22
C GLN A 469 1.08 27.69 37.83
N THR A 470 0.14 27.31 38.69
CA THR A 470 0.09 25.99 39.33
C THR A 470 -1.34 25.45 39.28
N ASN A 471 -1.50 24.20 38.85
CA ASN A 471 -2.75 23.46 38.94
C ASN A 471 -2.46 21.96 39.21
N SER A 472 -3.49 21.12 39.29
CA SER A 472 -3.32 19.69 39.59
C SER A 472 -2.67 18.87 38.47
N GLY A 473 -2.67 19.35 37.23
CA GLY A 473 -2.12 18.65 36.07
C GLY A 473 -0.75 19.18 35.61
N ALA A 474 -0.43 20.44 35.90
CA ALA A 474 0.73 21.13 35.37
C ALA A 474 1.21 22.27 36.28
N ILE A 475 2.53 22.48 36.29
CA ILE A 475 3.18 23.68 36.84
C ILE A 475 3.85 24.39 35.66
N LEU A 476 3.54 25.67 35.49
CA LEU A 476 4.12 26.51 34.44
C LEU A 476 5.19 27.41 35.05
N TYR A 477 6.36 27.50 34.41
CA TYR A 477 7.46 28.36 34.84
C TYR A 477 8.27 28.93 33.67
N ASP A 478 9.03 30.00 33.92
CA ASP A 478 9.84 30.69 32.92
C ASP A 478 11.34 30.32 32.94
N ALA A 479 11.73 29.32 33.72
CA ALA A 479 13.09 28.79 33.71
C ALA A 479 13.39 28.17 32.34
N GLU A 480 14.44 28.65 31.66
CA GLU A 480 14.74 28.33 30.26
C GLU A 480 15.16 26.86 30.04
N THR A 481 14.65 26.23 28.98
CA THR A 481 15.04 24.87 28.53
C THR A 481 14.69 24.67 27.05
N THR A 482 15.08 23.53 26.48
CA THR A 482 14.66 23.07 25.15
C THR A 482 14.64 21.54 25.09
N VAL A 483 14.31 20.96 23.93
CA VAL A 483 14.29 19.50 23.66
C VAL A 483 15.56 18.86 24.21
N GLY A 484 15.46 17.72 24.88
CA GLY A 484 16.56 17.07 25.63
C GLY A 484 16.56 17.38 27.13
N GLY A 485 15.99 18.52 27.54
CA GLY A 485 15.74 18.85 28.95
C GLY A 485 14.51 18.16 29.56
N SER A 486 13.74 17.42 28.77
CA SER A 486 12.59 16.63 29.25
C SER A 486 13.05 15.56 30.23
N GLY A 487 12.33 15.45 31.34
CA GLY A 487 12.58 14.55 32.46
C GLY A 487 13.45 15.16 33.55
N GLY A 488 14.00 16.36 33.34
CA GLY A 488 14.77 17.09 34.34
C GLY A 488 13.92 17.61 35.50
N PRO A 489 14.48 17.72 36.72
CA PRO A 489 13.73 18.21 37.87
C PRO A 489 13.67 19.74 37.88
N ALA A 490 12.48 20.24 38.20
CA ALA A 490 12.27 21.61 38.66
C ALA A 490 12.35 21.62 40.19
N LEU A 491 13.29 22.39 40.75
CA LEU A 491 13.60 22.46 42.17
C LEU A 491 13.12 23.77 42.79
N ASN A 492 12.69 23.72 44.05
CA ASN A 492 12.46 24.91 44.86
C ASN A 492 13.77 25.46 45.47
N ARG A 493 13.63 26.47 46.34
CA ARG A 493 14.76 27.09 47.07
C ARG A 493 15.38 26.22 48.15
N ASP A 494 14.79 25.07 48.46
CA ASP A 494 15.31 24.10 49.42
C ASP A 494 16.00 22.92 48.70
N GLY A 495 16.00 22.91 47.36
CA GLY A 495 16.55 21.82 46.55
C GLY A 495 15.60 20.62 46.39
N GLN A 496 14.33 20.78 46.74
CA GLN A 496 13.32 19.73 46.61
C GLN A 496 12.63 19.82 45.26
N VAL A 497 12.31 18.67 44.68
CA VAL A 497 11.63 18.55 43.39
C VAL A 497 10.17 18.95 43.53
N ILE A 498 9.75 19.99 42.80
CA ILE A 498 8.35 20.45 42.73
C ILE A 498 7.64 19.94 41.46
N ALA A 499 8.39 19.70 40.39
CA ALA A 499 7.86 19.20 39.12
C ALA A 499 8.92 18.45 38.30
N ILE A 500 8.48 17.64 37.34
CA ILE A 500 9.30 17.00 36.30
C ILE A 500 9.06 17.73 34.99
N ASN A 501 10.08 18.37 34.42
CA ASN A 501 9.97 19.13 33.18
C ASN A 501 9.55 18.21 32.03
N ALA A 502 8.49 18.54 31.29
CA ALA A 502 7.91 17.64 30.28
C ALA A 502 7.80 18.26 28.88
N ALA A 503 7.28 19.49 28.79
CA ALA A 503 7.01 20.12 27.51
C ALA A 503 7.43 21.59 27.51
N ILE A 504 7.82 22.06 26.33
CA ILE A 504 8.08 23.46 26.04
C ILE A 504 6.89 23.97 25.21
N LEU A 505 6.42 25.18 25.49
CA LEU A 505 5.49 25.90 24.62
C LEU A 505 6.30 26.89 23.77
N PRO A 506 6.69 26.55 22.51
CA PRO A 506 7.61 27.40 21.74
C PRO A 506 7.01 28.77 21.38
N GLU A 507 5.68 28.83 21.24
CA GLU A 507 4.93 30.05 20.90
C GLU A 507 4.83 31.03 22.08
N PHE A 508 5.08 30.58 23.31
CA PHE A 508 5.13 31.40 24.52
C PHE A 508 6.58 31.44 25.04
N GLY A 509 7.34 32.43 24.57
CA GLY A 509 8.75 32.60 24.94
C GLY A 509 8.96 32.62 26.46
N GLY A 510 9.59 31.57 26.99
CA GLY A 510 9.81 31.42 28.43
C GLY A 510 8.61 30.84 29.19
N SER A 511 7.94 29.83 28.64
CA SER A 511 6.93 29.06 29.39
C SER A 511 7.13 27.56 29.17
N ASN A 512 7.65 26.92 30.21
CA ASN A 512 7.88 25.49 30.28
C ASN A 512 6.89 24.85 31.23
N ILE A 513 6.45 23.64 30.87
CA ILE A 513 5.45 22.88 31.60
C ILE A 513 6.14 21.71 32.31
N GLY A 514 6.00 21.67 33.64
CA GLY A 514 6.37 20.53 34.45
C GLY A 514 5.14 19.73 34.92
N VAL A 515 5.28 18.40 34.95
CA VAL A 515 4.34 17.50 35.62
C VAL A 515 4.53 17.65 37.14
N PRO A 516 3.47 17.96 37.91
CA PRO A 516 3.58 18.11 39.36
C PRO A 516 4.11 16.86 40.06
N VAL A 517 4.96 17.05 41.08
CA VAL A 517 5.57 15.95 41.85
C VAL A 517 4.54 15.00 42.50
N SER A 518 3.31 15.47 42.75
CA SER A 518 2.24 14.61 43.28
C SER A 518 1.93 13.41 42.38
N HIS A 519 2.09 13.53 41.06
CA HIS A 519 1.90 12.41 40.13
C HIS A 519 3.00 11.35 40.26
N LEU A 520 4.20 11.77 40.66
CA LEU A 520 5.30 10.87 40.96
C LEU A 520 5.05 10.15 42.30
N GLU A 521 4.55 10.84 43.32
CA GLU A 521 4.15 10.22 44.60
C GLU A 521 3.04 9.17 44.41
N ASP A 522 2.04 9.48 43.56
CA ASP A 522 0.99 8.55 43.17
C ASP A 522 1.54 7.31 42.41
N LEU A 523 2.60 7.48 41.63
CA LEU A 523 3.26 6.38 40.93
C LEU A 523 4.08 5.52 41.90
N LEU A 524 4.87 6.15 42.79
CA LEU A 524 5.70 5.46 43.77
C LEU A 524 4.86 4.62 44.75
N SER A 525 3.73 5.16 45.22
CA SER A 525 2.81 4.42 46.10
C SER A 525 2.25 3.16 45.43
N LYS A 526 1.79 3.27 44.17
CA LYS A 526 1.29 2.13 43.39
C LYS A 526 2.34 1.06 43.11
N THR A 527 3.60 1.47 42.95
CA THR A 527 4.72 0.56 42.69
C THR A 527 5.20 -0.14 43.97
N ALA A 528 5.10 0.52 45.14
CA ALA A 528 5.44 -0.10 46.43
C ALA A 528 4.42 -1.17 46.89
N ASP A 529 3.18 -1.09 46.42
CA ASP A 529 2.11 -2.05 46.72
C ASP A 529 2.16 -3.33 45.85
N LYS A 530 3.06 -3.41 44.87
CA LYS A 530 3.30 -4.57 44.00
C LYS A 530 4.55 -5.33 44.40
#